data_AF-A0A8E6KQ31-F1
#
_entry.id   AF-A0A8E6KQ31-F1
#
_cell.length_a   1.000
_cell.length_b   1.000
_cell.length_c   1.000
_cell.angle_alpha   90.00
_cell.angle_beta   90.00
_cell.angle_gamma   90.00
#
_symmetry.space_group_name_H-M   'P 1'
#
loop_
_entity.id
_entity.type
_entity.pdbx_description
1 polymer ?
#
loop_
_entity_poly.entity_id
_entity_poly.type
_entity_poly.pdbx_seq_one_letter_code
_entity_poly.pdbx_strand_id
1 'polypeptide(L)' 'MRELTKIVGLSRSTIYEKLNPESRYYDETFPKTVRLGAASVGWRSTSVDEWIASRSV' A
#
# COMPACT_ATOMS: atom_id res chain seq x y z
N MET A 1 -2.41 9.10 4.29
CA MET A 1 -2.33 8.58 2.91
C MET A 1 -1.42 9.40 1.99
N ARG A 2 -1.37 10.74 2.10
CA ARG A 2 -0.45 11.60 1.31
C ARG A 2 1.02 11.18 1.41
N GLU A 3 1.46 10.80 2.61
CA GLU A 3 2.82 10.33 2.86
C GLU A 3 3.12 9.01 2.14
N LEU A 4 2.22 8.02 2.25
CA LEU A 4 2.35 6.76 1.53
C LEU A 4 2.49 6.97 0.03
N THR A 5 1.61 7.78 -0.56
CA THR A 5 1.67 8.13 -2.01
C THR A 5 3.00 8.78 -2.40
N LYS A 6 3.63 9.56 -1.52
CA LYS A 6 4.98 10.11 -1.78
C LYS A 6 6.07 9.05 -1.67
N ILE A 7 5.97 8.17 -0.68
CA ILE A 7 6.96 7.11 -0.41
C ILE A 7 6.95 6.05 -1.51
N VAL A 8 5.78 5.50 -1.84
CA VAL A 8 5.64 4.49 -2.90
C VAL A 8 5.57 5.09 -4.31
N GLY A 9 5.38 6.40 -4.45
CA GLY A 9 5.20 7.07 -5.74
C GLY A 9 3.90 6.72 -6.46
N LEU A 10 2.92 6.12 -5.77
CA LEU A 10 1.67 5.63 -6.35
C LEU A 10 0.47 6.49 -5.94
N SER A 11 -0.39 6.76 -6.91
CA SER A 11 -1.70 7.39 -6.70
C SER A 11 -2.57 6.53 -5.78
N ARG A 12 -3.47 7.18 -5.03
CA ARG A 12 -4.40 6.51 -4.12
C ARG A 12 -5.23 5.44 -4.81
N SER A 13 -5.72 5.70 -6.03
CA SER A 13 -6.51 4.75 -6.81
C SER A 13 -5.71 3.47 -7.07
N THR A 14 -4.46 3.62 -7.50
CA THR A 14 -3.55 2.49 -7.74
C THR A 14 -3.27 1.70 -6.46
N ILE A 15 -3.16 2.37 -5.31
CA ILE A 15 -3.02 1.70 -4.01
C ILE A 15 -4.26 0.85 -3.71
N TYR A 16 -5.46 1.41 -3.91
CA TYR A 16 -6.71 0.65 -3.71
C TYR A 16 -6.87 -0.48 -4.72
N GLU A 17 -6.45 -0.31 -5.97
CA GLU A 17 -6.44 -1.38 -6.97
C GLU A 17 -5.49 -2.50 -6.59
N LYS A 18 -4.31 -2.18 -6.03
CA LYS A 18 -3.36 -3.19 -5.52
C LYS A 18 -3.89 -3.97 -4.32
N LEU A 19 -4.70 -3.32 -3.49
CA LEU A 19 -5.34 -3.94 -2.33
C LEU A 19 -6.57 -4.77 -2.70
N ASN A 20 -7.17 -4.52 -3.87
CA ASN A 20 -8.38 -5.21 -4.29
C ASN A 20 -8.03 -6.53 -5.00
N PRO A 21 -8.35 -7.71 -4.43
CA PRO A 21 -8.08 -9.00 -5.07
C PRO A 21 -8.83 -9.21 -6.38
N GLU A 22 -9.91 -8.47 -6.62
CA GLU A 22 -10.67 -8.53 -7.87
C GLU A 22 -10.04 -7.68 -8.99
N SER A 23 -9.07 -6.82 -8.67
CA SER A 23 -8.38 -6.01 -9.67
C SER A 23 -7.28 -6.80 -10.35
N ARG A 24 -7.11 -6.58 -11.67
CA ARG A 24 -5.96 -7.10 -12.44
C ARG A 24 -4.59 -6.65 -11.90
N TYR A 25 -4.57 -5.59 -11.09
CA TYR A 25 -3.37 -5.03 -10.49
C TYR A 25 -3.17 -5.45 -9.04
N TYR A 26 -3.98 -6.40 -8.54
CA TYR A 26 -3.82 -6.96 -7.21
C TYR A 26 -2.39 -7.43 -7.00
N ASP A 27 -1.85 -7.12 -5.83
CA ASP A 27 -0.48 -7.40 -5.49
C ASP A 27 -0.45 -7.88 -4.04
N GLU A 28 -0.33 -9.19 -3.86
CA GLU A 28 -0.35 -9.82 -2.53
C GLU A 28 0.83 -9.40 -1.67
N THR A 29 1.92 -8.95 -2.30
CA THR A 29 3.12 -8.44 -1.61
C THR A 29 2.92 -7.01 -1.12
N PHE A 30 1.90 -6.30 -1.62
CA PHE A 30 1.64 -4.92 -1.25
C PHE A 30 1.24 -4.82 0.24
N PRO A 31 1.76 -3.82 0.98
CA PRO A 31 1.50 -3.69 2.41
C PRO A 31 -0.01 -3.53 2.67
N LYS A 32 -0.53 -4.42 3.52
CA LYS A 32 -1.95 -4.42 3.91
C LYS A 32 -2.28 -3.20 4.77
N THR A 33 -3.48 -2.67 4.59
CA THR A 33 -4.00 -1.60 5.44
C THR A 33 -4.26 -2.12 6.85
N VAL A 34 -3.78 -1.36 7.83
CA VAL A 34 -4.08 -1.57 9.25
C VAL A 34 -5.16 -0.59 9.65
N ARG A 35 -6.26 -1.11 10.19
CA ARG A 35 -7.37 -0.29 10.68
C ARG A 35 -6.96 0.36 11.99
N LEU A 36 -6.78 1.69 11.98
CA LEU A 36 -6.39 2.48 13.15
C LEU A 36 -7.61 3.05 13.89
N GLY A 37 -8.76 3.13 13.22
CA GLY A 37 -10.01 3.58 13.80
C GLY A 37 -11.21 3.32 12.89
N ALA A 38 -12.36 3.91 13.22
CA ALA A 38 -13.62 3.68 12.51
C ALA A 38 -13.53 4.01 11.00
N ALA A 39 -12.89 5.14 10.66
CA ALA A 39 -12.70 5.62 9.29
C ALA A 39 -11.22 5.84 8.92
N SER A 40 -10.30 5.41 9.77
CA SER A 40 -8.87 5.66 9.60
C SER A 40 -8.13 4.35 9.35
N VAL A 41 -7.44 4.30 8.21
CA VAL A 41 -6.53 3.22 7.84
C VAL A 41 -5.12 3.75 7.73
N GLY A 42 -4.17 3.00 8.25
CA GLY A 42 -2.74 3.27 8.15
C GLY A 42 -2.03 2.09 7.49
N TRP A 43 -0.74 2.24 7.27
CA TRP A 43 0.14 1.17 6.82
C TRP A 43 1.31 1.11 7.78
N ARG A 44 1.83 -0.10 8.00
CA ARG A 44 3.06 -0.26 8.77
C ARG A 44 4.24 0.21 7.91
N SER A 45 5.02 1.14 8.45
CA SER A 45 6.19 1.67 7.74
C SER A 45 7.17 0.56 7.35
N THR A 46 7.39 -0.43 8.22
CA THR A 46 8.27 -1.58 7.93
C THR A 46 7.78 -2.36 6.71
N SER A 47 6.50 -2.71 6.64
CA SER A 47 5.95 -3.45 5.49
C SER A 47 5.99 -2.65 4.19
N VAL A 48 5.86 -1.32 4.26
CA VAL A 48 6.00 -0.45 3.09
C VAL A 48 7.46 -0.42 2.63
N ASP A 49 8.39 -0.29 3.56
CA ASP A 49 9.83 -0.28 3.29
C ASP A 49 10.30 -1.61 2.68
N GLU A 50 9.88 -2.74 3.27
CA GLU A 50 10.13 -4.09 2.74
C GLU A 50 9.60 -4.26 1.32
N TRP A 51 8.40 -3.76 1.04
CA TRP A 51 7.81 -3.83 -0.31
C TRP A 51 8.58 -2.98 -1.33
N ILE A 52 9.04 -1.80 -0.93
CA ILE A 52 9.89 -0.94 -1.79
C ILE A 52 11.23 -1.64 -2.04
N ALA A 53 11.86 -2.16 -1.00
CA ALA A 53 13.12 -2.89 -1.07
C ALA A 53 13.01 -4.11 -1.99
N SER A 54 11.91 -4.86 -1.90
CA SER A 54 11.63 -6.03 -2.75
C SER A 54 11.50 -5.69 -4.24
N ARG A 55 11.23 -4.42 -4.61
CA ARG A 55 11.08 -3.98 -6.01
C ARG A 55 12.30 -3.26 -6.55
N SER A 56 13.27 -2.92 -5.70
CA SER A 56 14.48 -2.17 -6.07
C SER A 56 15.68 -3.08 -6.37
N VAL A 57 15.43 -4.25 -6.97
CA VAL A 57 16.44 -5.18 -7.48
C VAL A 57 16.53 -5.06 -9.00
#